data_AF-A0A8B5Y033-F1
#
_entry.id   AF-A0A8B5Y033-F1
#
_cell.length_a   1.000
_cell.length_b   1.000
_cell.length_c   1.000
_cell.angle_alpha   90.00
_cell.angle_beta   90.00
_cell.angle_gamma   90.00
#
_symmetry.space_group_name_H-M   'P 1'
#
loop_
_entity.id
_entity.type
_entity.pdbx_description
1 polymer ?
#
loop_
_entity_poly.entity_id
_entity_poly.type
_entity_poly.pdbx_seq_one_letter_code
_entity_poly.pdbx_strand_id
1 'polypeptide(L)' 'MWAIIGTVCTGAIISFFEIPPLIKKKWKEIVIFILLLLIGMTLSILIIKDITIPTPIDWITKIYSPLAHFMDRILS' A
#
# COMPACT_ATOMS: atom_id res chain seq x y z
N MET A 1 12.36 -9.64 -3.81
CA MET A 1 13.31 -8.74 -4.52
C MET A 1 12.88 -8.45 -5.96
N TRP A 2 12.58 -9.47 -6.77
CA TRP A 2 12.09 -9.30 -8.16
C TRP A 2 10.83 -8.44 -8.30
N ALA A 3 9.88 -8.56 -7.36
CA ALA A 3 8.67 -7.74 -7.37
C ALA A 3 8.96 -6.24 -7.16
N ILE A 4 9.96 -5.89 -6.33
CA ILE A 4 10.34 -4.49 -6.07
C ILE A 4 10.92 -3.87 -7.35
N ILE A 5 11.78 -4.62 -8.04
CA ILE A 5 12.35 -4.23 -9.32
C ILE A 5 11.24 -4.01 -10.34
N GLY A 6 10.26 -4.91 -10.42
CA GLY A 6 9.07 -4.75 -11.27
C GLY A 6 8.29 -3.48 -10.96
N THR A 7 8.00 -3.19 -9.69
CA THR A 7 7.30 -1.96 -9.28
C THR A 7 8.07 -0.70 -9.65
N VAL A 8 9.38 -0.66 -9.40
CA VAL A 8 10.24 0.48 -9.76
C VAL A 8 10.27 0.68 -11.28
N CYS A 9 10.44 -0.40 -12.05
CA CYS A 9 10.43 -0.33 -13.51
C CYS A 9 9.10 0.18 -14.06
N THR A 10 7.96 -0.30 -13.54
CA THR A 10 6.64 0.19 -13.94
C THR A 10 6.46 1.66 -13.60
N GLY A 11 6.84 2.08 -12.39
CA GLY A 11 6.80 3.50 -12.00
C GLY A 11 7.69 4.40 -12.85
N ALA A 12 8.85 3.91 -13.28
CA ALA A 12 9.76 4.62 -14.18
C ALA A 12 9.19 4.77 -15.60
N ILE A 13 8.58 3.71 -16.14
CA ILE A 13 7.92 3.75 -17.46
C ILE A 13 6.76 4.74 -17.44
N ILE A 14 5.90 4.67 -16.42
CA ILE A 14 4.76 5.58 -16.23
C ILE A 14 5.26 7.03 -16.14
N SER A 15 6.27 7.28 -15.29
CA SER A 15 6.90 8.60 -15.18
C SER A 15 7.46 9.11 -16.51
N PHE A 16 8.10 8.26 -17.30
CA PHE A 16 8.68 8.67 -18.58
C PHE A 16 7.62 9.10 -19.60
N PHE A 17 6.43 8.48 -19.58
CA PHE A 17 5.32 8.86 -20.46
C PHE A 17 4.54 10.08 -19.95
N GLU A 18 4.30 10.19 -18.65
CA GLU A 18 3.44 11.23 -18.08
C GLU A 18 4.19 12.53 -17.74
N ILE A 19 5.44 12.49 -17.27
CA ILE A 19 6.20 13.70 -16.92
C ILE A 19 6.39 14.68 -18.09
N PRO A 20 6.82 14.28 -19.31
CA PRO A 20 7.04 15.21 -20.41
C PRO A 20 5.80 16.02 -20.85
N PRO A 21 4.59 15.45 -20.96
CA PRO A 21 3.39 16.23 -21.24
C PRO A 21 2.93 17.07 -20.04
N LEU A 22 3.13 16.61 -18.79
CA LEU A 22 2.75 17.36 -17.59
C LEU A 22 3.62 18.62 -17.35
N ILE A 23 4.91 18.58 -17.67
CA ILE A 23 5.83 19.73 -17.57
C ILE A 23 5.34 20.92 -18.41
N LYS A 24 4.70 20.65 -19.55
CA LYS A 24 4.23 21.69 -20.48
C LYS A 24 2.92 22.36 -20.06
N LYS A 25 2.13 21.74 -19.18
CA LYS A 25 0.81 22.24 -18.79
C LYS A 25 0.85 23.03 -17.49
N LYS A 26 1.14 22.42 -16.33
CA LYS A 26 1.11 23.07 -15.00
C LYS A 26 1.94 22.32 -13.96
N TRP A 27 2.72 23.06 -13.17
CA TRP A 27 3.55 22.52 -12.08
C TRP A 27 2.74 21.82 -10.98
N LYS A 28 1.48 22.26 -10.75
CA LYS A 28 0.58 21.64 -9.76
C LYS A 28 0.22 20.19 -10.10
N GLU A 29 0.07 19.88 -11.39
CA GLU A 29 -0.27 18.52 -11.84
C GLU A 29 0.90 17.57 -11.62
N ILE A 30 2.14 18.04 -11.84
CA ILE A 30 3.36 17.27 -11.59
C ILE A 30 3.48 16.90 -10.10
N VAL A 31 3.17 17.85 -9.22
CA VAL A 31 3.20 17.61 -7.78
C VAL A 31 2.19 16.53 -7.40
N ILE A 32 0.94 16.63 -7.89
CA ILE A 32 -0.11 15.63 -7.62
C ILE A 32 0.31 14.26 -8.18
N PHE A 33 0.86 14.22 -9.39
CA PHE A 33 1.35 13.00 -10.03
C PHE A 33 2.45 12.32 -9.21
N ILE A 34 3.48 13.08 -8.80
CA ILE A 34 4.58 12.55 -7.96
C ILE A 34 4.04 12.05 -6.62
N LEU A 35 3.09 12.75 -6.01
CA LEU A 35 2.48 12.35 -4.74
C LEU A 35 1.72 11.04 -4.89
N LEU A 36 0.90 10.90 -5.94
CA LEU A 36 0.17 9.67 -6.25
C LEU A 36 1.13 8.50 -6.53
N LEU A 37 2.19 8.75 -7.30
CA LEU A 37 3.17 7.74 -7.67
C LEU A 37 3.97 7.26 -6.46
N LEU A 38 4.37 8.18 -5.57
CA LEU A 38 5.00 7.83 -4.29
C LEU A 38 4.08 7.01 -3.40
N ILE A 39 2.79 7.37 -3.32
CA ILE A 39 1.80 6.61 -2.53
C ILE A 39 1.67 5.19 -3.09
N GLY A 40 1.43 5.04 -4.40
CA GLY A 40 1.28 3.72 -5.03
C GLY A 40 2.53 2.85 -4.91
N MET A 41 3.71 3.45 -5.05
CA MET A 41 4.99 2.76 -4.89
C MET A 41 5.23 2.34 -3.44
N THR A 42 4.92 3.21 -2.47
CA THR A 42 5.03 2.89 -1.03
C THR A 42 4.08 1.75 -0.65
N LEU A 43 2.82 1.78 -1.12
CA LEU A 43 1.87 0.68 -0.91
C LEU A 43 2.38 -0.63 -1.52
N SER A 44 2.86 -0.59 -2.76
CA SER A 44 3.38 -1.77 -3.44
C SER A 44 4.57 -2.37 -2.70
N ILE A 45 5.50 -1.54 -2.22
CA ILE A 45 6.64 -2.00 -1.41
C ILE A 45 6.16 -2.58 -0.08
N LEU A 46 5.16 -2.00 0.57
CA LEU A 46 4.55 -2.55 1.80
C LEU A 46 3.99 -3.96 1.58
N ILE A 47 3.24 -4.14 0.48
CA ILE A 47 2.68 -5.44 0.07
C ILE A 47 3.79 -6.45 -0.20
N ILE A 48 4.84 -6.05 -0.93
CA ILE A 48 5.95 -6.95 -1.31
C ILE A 48 6.81 -7.33 -0.10
N LYS A 49 6.94 -6.43 0.88
CA LYS A 49 7.76 -6.68 2.07
C LYS A 49 7.11 -7.65 3.05
N ASP A 50 5.93 -8.20 2.72
CA ASP A 50 5.12 -9.05 3.60
C ASP A 50 4.99 -8.43 5.01
N ILE A 51 5.05 -7.09 5.07
CA ILE A 51 4.57 -6.38 6.25
C ILE A 51 3.09 -6.65 6.18
N THR A 52 2.62 -7.60 6.98
CA THR A 52 1.22 -7.94 7.15
C THR A 52 0.46 -6.65 7.36
N ILE A 53 -0.11 -6.12 6.28
CA ILE A 53 -1.21 -5.18 6.33
C ILE A 53 -2.24 -6.03 7.04
N PRO A 54 -2.49 -5.79 8.35
CA PRO A 54 -3.34 -6.67 9.11
C PRO A 54 -4.66 -6.67 8.36
N THR A 55 -5.04 -7.85 7.88
CA THR A 55 -6.24 -7.96 7.08
C THR A 55 -7.40 -7.45 7.94
N PRO A 56 -8.49 -6.92 7.37
CA PRO A 56 -9.66 -6.54 8.18
C PRO A 56 -10.10 -7.71 9.08
N ILE A 57 -9.89 -8.95 8.62
CA ILE A 57 -10.07 -10.18 9.38
C ILE A 57 -9.12 -10.28 10.59
N ASP A 58 -7.84 -9.89 10.50
CA ASP A 58 -6.92 -9.89 11.65
C ASP A 58 -7.32 -8.86 12.72
N TRP A 59 -7.82 -7.70 12.28
CA TRP A 59 -8.39 -6.71 13.19
C TRP A 59 -9.63 -7.25 13.90
N ILE A 60 -10.53 -7.89 13.17
CA ILE A 60 -11.70 -8.56 13.73
C ILE A 60 -11.27 -9.66 14.69
N THR A 61 -10.30 -10.50 14.32
CA THR A 61 -9.79 -11.59 15.15
C THR A 61 -9.17 -11.07 16.44
N LYS A 62 -8.47 -9.92 16.42
CA LYS A 62 -7.92 -9.28 17.61
C LYS A 62 -8.98 -8.74 18.57
N ILE A 63 -10.13 -8.30 18.05
CA ILE A 63 -11.30 -7.87 18.83
C ILE A 63 -12.07 -9.09 19.38
N TYR A 64 -12.20 -10.16 18.58
CA TYR A 64 -12.95 -11.36 18.96
C TYR A 64 -12.17 -12.32 19.87
N SER A 65 -10.83 -12.33 19.80
CA SER A 65 -9.98 -13.17 20.65
C SER A 65 -10.20 -12.98 22.16
N PRO A 66 -10.30 -11.76 22.71
CA PRO A 66 -10.62 -11.58 24.13
C PRO A 66 -12.06 -12.01 24.48
N LEU A 67 -13.02 -11.89 23.56
CA LEU A 67 -14.39 -12.37 23.77
C LEU A 67 -14.46 -13.90 23.83
N ALA A 68 -13.75 -14.60 22.93
CA ALA A 68 -13.65 -16.05 22.95
C ALA A 68 -13.05 -16.56 24.27
N HIS A 69 -11.97 -15.90 24.73
CA HIS A 69 -11.32 -16.26 26.00
C HIS A 69 -12.19 -15.98 27.23
N PHE A 70 -13.12 -15.01 27.15
CA PHE A 70 -14.15 -14.77 28.17
C PHE A 70 -15.23 -15.85 28.14
N MET A 71 -15.68 -16.28 26.96
CA MET A 71 -16.65 -17.37 26.82
C MET A 71 -16.10 -18.70 27.33
N ASP A 72 -14.86 -19.05 27.00
CA ASP A 72 -14.20 -20.26 27.51
C ASP A 72 -14.06 -20.24 29.04
N ARG A 73 -13.85 -19.06 29.63
CA ARG A 73 -13.73 -18.90 31.08
C ARG A 73 -15.08 -18.93 31.83
N ILE A 74 -16.19 -18.68 31.13
CA ILE A 74 -17.55 -18.74 31.69
C ILE A 74 -18.14 -20.14 31.55
N LEU A 75 -17.70 -20.90 30.54
CA LEU A 75 -18.17 -22.26 30.25
C LEU A 75 -17.35 -23.37 30.95
N SER A 76 -16.17 -23.04 31.51
CA SER A 76 -15.36 -23.93 32.36
C SER A 76 -15.56 -23.64 33.85
#